data_AF-A0A847KP40-F1
#
_entry.id   AF-A0A847KP40-F1
#
_cell.length_a   1.000
_cell.length_b   1.000
_cell.length_c   1.000
_cell.angle_alpha   90.00
_cell.angle_beta   90.00
_cell.angle_gamma   90.00
#
_symmetry.space_group_name_H-M   'P 1'
#
loop_
_entity.id
_entity.type
_entity.pdbx_description
1 polymer ?
#
loop_
_entity_poly.entity_id
_entity_poly.type
_entity_poly.pdbx_seq_one_letter_code
_entity_poly.pdbx_strand_id
1 'polypeptide(L)'
;MPDTRTLVPSLTGPIPVTADSHQFNSTLTYDVPLDLGRFGFVEEEFFVSGRSAIYADDLTVLQEVPYTNRLIVRRPADPATASGAVFVEILNPSNGYDAEGMWRRGWDYYLDQRHTYVAFSARPVTIDALKIFDPVRYAPLSWDLDPANPHEPVGPDVNPFGVVEGCEEGIVWDIVTQVGRLLRDPAGAPVLGGIAPRCLVLVGQSQSGQYLNTWLRHFHLSVPDLWDAFCCSVGSILERPLRQQPVDAHGMYAVVQPAEAAPVAVPAMTVTCEGDVNLYGAVGVRNVAQPGIADGPLRRHWCVAGAGHTEVTTPVMPSNVEVVRAGRRPRRMTPEQVAAGNMFPLQPAVTAALDAVVAWATTGTPAPESVFFMLDDDGELARDADGNVRGGLRYGLLEHPVATFTGSPTGGTLGSLQLFGAERALQSWPTPESYLDAVGSVDRDLQRRGYLNEIGFAQMQDAARELWMRATGRDA
;
A
#
# COMPACT_ATOMS: atom_id res chain seq x y z
N MET A 1 -23.49 -6.88 -25.68
CA MET A 1 -22.37 -7.65 -25.11
C MET A 1 -22.70 -7.91 -23.64
N PRO A 2 -22.30 -9.04 -23.03
CA PRO A 2 -22.36 -9.18 -21.59
C PRO A 2 -21.49 -8.11 -20.93
N ASP A 3 -21.94 -7.58 -19.78
CA ASP A 3 -21.17 -6.64 -18.97
C ASP A 3 -19.82 -7.28 -18.58
N THR A 4 -18.71 -6.70 -19.05
CA THR A 4 -17.36 -7.22 -18.84
C THR A 4 -17.02 -7.39 -17.37
N ARG A 5 -17.63 -6.60 -16.48
CA ARG A 5 -17.47 -6.73 -15.03
C ARG A 5 -18.04 -8.02 -14.45
N THR A 6 -18.89 -8.73 -15.18
CA THR A 6 -19.52 -10.00 -14.73
C THR A 6 -18.69 -11.23 -15.08
N LEU A 7 -17.64 -11.07 -15.88
CA LEU A 7 -16.82 -12.17 -16.37
C LEU A 7 -15.93 -12.74 -15.26
N VAL A 8 -15.68 -14.06 -15.34
CA VAL A 8 -14.58 -14.71 -14.61
C VAL A 8 -13.43 -14.84 -15.61
N PRO A 9 -12.26 -14.22 -15.35
CA PRO A 9 -11.15 -14.25 -16.27
C PRO A 9 -10.50 -15.65 -16.32
N SER A 10 -9.86 -15.97 -17.42
CA SER A 10 -9.09 -17.22 -17.57
C SER A 10 -7.72 -17.10 -16.88
N LEU A 11 -7.23 -18.21 -16.34
CA LEU A 11 -5.95 -18.31 -15.65
C LEU A 11 -4.97 -19.19 -16.43
N THR A 12 -3.70 -18.79 -16.50
CA THR A 12 -2.59 -19.62 -17.00
C THR A 12 -1.46 -19.62 -15.99
N GLY A 13 -1.00 -20.80 -15.56
CA GLY A 13 0.09 -20.95 -14.60
C GLY A 13 -0.09 -22.16 -13.68
N PRO A 14 0.74 -22.28 -12.63
CA PRO A 14 1.78 -21.32 -12.24
C PRO A 14 2.88 -21.22 -13.31
N ILE A 15 3.42 -20.01 -13.51
CA ILE A 15 4.50 -19.73 -14.46
C ILE A 15 5.81 -20.23 -13.84
N PRO A 16 6.50 -21.22 -14.44
CA PRO A 16 7.70 -21.80 -13.85
C PRO A 16 8.80 -20.77 -13.60
N VAL A 17 9.54 -20.96 -12.49
CA VAL A 17 10.84 -20.33 -12.27
C VAL A 17 11.92 -21.28 -12.80
N THR A 18 12.88 -20.74 -13.53
CA THR A 18 14.01 -21.47 -14.13
C THR A 18 15.32 -20.82 -13.70
N ALA A 19 16.45 -21.38 -14.12
CA ALA A 19 17.76 -20.79 -13.82
C ALA A 19 17.94 -19.39 -14.44
N ASP A 20 17.26 -19.12 -15.56
CA ASP A 20 17.44 -17.90 -16.35
C ASP A 20 16.22 -16.96 -16.32
N SER A 21 15.09 -17.41 -15.74
CA SER A 21 13.85 -16.63 -15.68
C SER A 21 13.13 -16.83 -14.34
N HIS A 22 12.83 -15.72 -13.68
CA HIS A 22 12.08 -15.64 -12.44
C HIS A 22 11.13 -14.45 -12.49
N GLN A 23 10.16 -14.41 -11.57
CA GLN A 23 9.23 -13.29 -11.49
C GLN A 23 9.92 -12.02 -10.99
N PHE A 24 9.58 -10.87 -11.58
CA PHE A 24 9.91 -9.58 -10.97
C PHE A 24 9.13 -9.44 -9.66
N ASN A 25 9.81 -9.01 -8.59
CA ASN A 25 9.37 -9.08 -7.18
C ASN A 25 9.42 -10.48 -6.53
N SER A 26 10.27 -11.39 -7.02
CA SER A 26 10.61 -12.59 -6.26
C SER A 26 11.20 -12.21 -4.90
N THR A 27 10.65 -12.78 -3.83
CA THR A 27 11.13 -12.53 -2.46
C THR A 27 12.57 -13.00 -2.24
N LEU A 28 13.03 -13.96 -3.07
CA LEU A 28 14.41 -14.45 -3.07
C LEU A 28 15.41 -13.48 -3.73
N THR A 29 14.95 -12.49 -4.49
CA THR A 29 15.79 -11.54 -5.23
C THR A 29 15.75 -10.12 -4.68
N TYR A 30 15.16 -9.94 -3.50
CA TYR A 30 15.28 -8.71 -2.71
C TYR A 30 16.73 -8.46 -2.30
N ASP A 31 17.06 -7.22 -1.93
CA ASP A 31 18.39 -6.87 -1.39
C ASP A 31 18.74 -7.73 -0.16
N VAL A 32 17.73 -8.09 0.65
CA VAL A 32 17.80 -9.11 1.68
C VAL A 32 16.82 -10.24 1.32
N PRO A 33 17.30 -11.38 0.80
CA PRO A 33 16.43 -12.47 0.39
C PRO A 33 15.52 -12.96 1.51
N LEU A 34 14.23 -13.02 1.23
CA LEU A 34 13.19 -13.55 2.11
C LEU A 34 12.72 -14.92 1.57
N ASP A 35 13.24 -16.01 2.15
CA ASP A 35 12.82 -17.36 1.77
C ASP A 35 11.51 -17.75 2.45
N LEU A 36 10.40 -17.58 1.72
CA LEU A 36 9.05 -17.93 2.19
C LEU A 36 8.88 -19.40 2.55
N GLY A 37 9.67 -20.30 1.95
CA GLY A 37 9.64 -21.73 2.24
C GLY A 37 9.98 -22.03 3.71
N ARG A 38 10.85 -21.21 4.32
CA ARG A 38 11.21 -21.31 5.75
C ARG A 38 10.06 -20.98 6.69
N PHE A 39 9.05 -20.27 6.19
CA PHE A 39 7.82 -19.96 6.92
C PHE A 39 6.68 -20.91 6.55
N GLY A 40 6.90 -21.90 5.67
CA GLY A 40 5.86 -22.81 5.18
C GLY A 40 4.92 -22.16 4.17
N PHE A 41 5.42 -21.17 3.42
CA PHE A 41 4.68 -20.49 2.36
C PHE A 41 5.23 -20.88 0.97
N VAL A 42 4.38 -20.73 -0.05
CA VAL A 42 4.76 -20.80 -1.46
C VAL A 42 4.62 -19.43 -2.11
N GLU A 43 5.42 -19.18 -3.13
CA GLU A 43 5.36 -18.01 -4.00
C GLU A 43 5.17 -18.47 -5.46
N GLU A 44 4.11 -18.00 -6.11
CA GLU A 44 3.73 -18.40 -7.47
C GLU A 44 3.30 -17.17 -8.29
N GLU A 45 3.50 -17.23 -9.61
CA GLU A 45 3.01 -16.21 -10.56
C GLU A 45 2.04 -16.85 -11.55
N PHE A 46 0.99 -16.14 -11.93
CA PHE A 46 0.02 -16.57 -12.94
C PHE A 46 -0.27 -15.45 -13.93
N PHE A 47 -0.67 -15.80 -15.15
CA PHE A 47 -1.35 -14.86 -16.04
C PHE A 47 -2.85 -14.96 -15.84
N VAL A 48 -3.51 -13.80 -15.84
CA VAL A 48 -4.96 -13.66 -15.83
C VAL A 48 -5.39 -12.87 -17.06
N SER A 49 -6.27 -13.45 -17.87
CA SER A 49 -6.70 -12.87 -19.15
C SER A 49 -8.20 -12.76 -19.23
N GLY A 50 -8.68 -11.66 -19.79
CA GLY A 50 -10.10 -11.36 -19.90
C GLY A 50 -10.40 -10.27 -20.91
N ARG A 51 -11.60 -9.69 -20.80
CA ARG A 51 -12.02 -8.49 -21.53
C ARG A 51 -12.44 -7.44 -20.53
N SER A 52 -11.97 -6.22 -20.73
CA SER A 52 -12.32 -5.06 -19.92
C SER A 52 -13.04 -4.01 -20.77
N ALA A 53 -13.74 -3.09 -20.14
CA ALA A 53 -14.27 -1.88 -20.74
C ALA A 53 -13.45 -0.64 -20.33
N ILE A 54 -13.57 0.40 -21.17
CA ILE A 54 -13.13 1.78 -20.91
C ILE A 54 -14.40 2.61 -20.72
N TYR A 55 -14.41 3.48 -19.71
CA TYR A 55 -15.62 4.17 -19.28
C TYR A 55 -15.54 5.70 -19.50
N ALA A 56 -16.66 6.27 -19.92
CA ALA A 56 -16.96 7.68 -19.76
C ALA A 56 -17.24 8.02 -18.29
N ASP A 57 -17.35 9.31 -17.96
CA ASP A 57 -17.56 9.76 -16.58
C ASP A 57 -18.93 9.36 -16.01
N ASP A 58 -19.91 9.12 -16.89
CA ASP A 58 -21.24 8.59 -16.57
C ASP A 58 -21.31 7.05 -16.59
N LEU A 59 -20.15 6.38 -16.65
CA LEU A 59 -19.99 4.93 -16.78
C LEU A 59 -20.54 4.33 -18.09
N THR A 60 -20.78 5.14 -19.12
CA THR A 60 -21.01 4.62 -20.47
C THR A 60 -19.76 3.90 -20.97
N VAL A 61 -19.91 2.67 -21.47
CA VAL A 61 -18.81 1.93 -22.11
C VAL A 61 -18.44 2.58 -23.44
N LEU A 62 -17.19 3.03 -23.54
CA LEU A 62 -16.62 3.64 -24.75
C LEU A 62 -16.03 2.59 -25.69
N GLN A 63 -15.31 1.62 -25.13
CA GLN A 63 -14.64 0.55 -25.87
C GLN A 63 -14.40 -0.64 -24.96
N GLU A 64 -14.47 -1.85 -25.51
CA GLU A 64 -13.98 -3.06 -24.84
C GLU A 64 -12.60 -3.46 -25.38
N VAL A 65 -11.70 -3.85 -24.49
CA VAL A 65 -10.30 -4.19 -24.77
C VAL A 65 -9.97 -5.54 -24.12
N PRO A 66 -9.41 -6.52 -24.86
CA PRO A 66 -8.88 -7.72 -24.23
C PRO A 66 -7.63 -7.37 -23.43
N TYR A 67 -7.43 -8.02 -22.30
CA TYR A 67 -6.23 -7.83 -21.50
C TYR A 67 -5.62 -9.16 -21.08
N THR A 68 -4.31 -9.13 -20.84
CA THR A 68 -3.60 -10.13 -20.05
C THR A 68 -2.78 -9.39 -19.01
N ASN A 69 -2.99 -9.76 -17.76
CA ASN A 69 -2.31 -9.22 -16.59
C ASN A 69 -1.61 -10.37 -15.85
N ARG A 70 -0.84 -10.06 -14.81
CA ARG A 70 -0.25 -11.06 -13.90
C ARG A 70 -0.91 -11.05 -12.53
N LEU A 71 -0.81 -12.18 -11.85
CA LEU A 71 -1.05 -12.34 -10.42
C LEU A 71 0.24 -12.81 -9.75
N ILE A 72 0.68 -12.14 -8.68
CA ILE A 72 1.66 -12.66 -7.72
C ILE A 72 0.86 -13.28 -6.58
N VAL A 73 1.22 -14.47 -6.14
CA VAL A 73 0.53 -15.21 -5.08
C VAL A 73 1.54 -15.66 -4.04
N ARG A 74 1.29 -15.30 -2.77
CA ARG A 74 2.02 -15.78 -1.61
C ARG A 74 1.03 -16.34 -0.61
N ARG A 75 1.13 -17.63 -0.29
CA ARG A 75 0.14 -18.29 0.57
C ARG A 75 0.75 -19.43 1.37
N PRO A 76 0.12 -19.86 2.49
CA PRO A 76 0.52 -21.08 3.17
C PRO A 76 0.54 -22.28 2.21
N ALA A 77 1.59 -23.09 2.29
CA ALA A 77 1.75 -24.29 1.48
C ALA A 77 0.73 -25.38 1.88
N ASP A 78 0.42 -25.47 3.18
CA ASP A 78 -0.61 -26.34 3.73
C ASP A 78 -1.90 -25.53 3.97
N PRO A 79 -2.96 -25.77 3.19
CA PRO A 79 -4.24 -25.06 3.34
C PRO A 79 -4.87 -25.20 4.72
N ALA A 80 -4.57 -26.26 5.47
CA ALA A 80 -5.09 -26.46 6.83
C ALA A 80 -4.53 -25.45 7.84
N THR A 81 -3.41 -24.80 7.52
CA THR A 81 -2.79 -23.76 8.37
C THR A 81 -3.22 -22.35 8.00
N ALA A 82 -3.91 -22.16 6.88
CA ALA A 82 -4.31 -20.84 6.41
C ALA A 82 -5.44 -20.22 7.26
N SER A 83 -5.38 -18.91 7.50
CA SER A 83 -6.45 -18.20 8.21
C SER A 83 -7.76 -18.10 7.41
N GLY A 84 -7.65 -18.21 6.08
CA GLY A 84 -8.72 -17.91 5.13
C GLY A 84 -8.88 -16.43 4.80
N ALA A 85 -8.09 -15.52 5.40
CA ALA A 85 -8.02 -14.13 4.96
C ALA A 85 -7.13 -14.02 3.70
N VAL A 86 -7.64 -13.37 2.67
CA VAL A 86 -7.00 -13.14 1.38
C VAL A 86 -6.90 -11.64 1.14
N PHE A 87 -5.68 -11.11 1.15
CA PHE A 87 -5.40 -9.71 0.85
C PHE A 87 -5.04 -9.59 -0.62
N VAL A 88 -5.78 -8.77 -1.35
CA VAL A 88 -5.59 -8.55 -2.78
C VAL A 88 -5.06 -7.14 -3.00
N GLU A 89 -3.79 -7.02 -3.34
CA GLU A 89 -3.13 -5.74 -3.56
C GLU A 89 -3.24 -5.29 -5.03
N ILE A 90 -3.71 -4.05 -5.21
CA ILE A 90 -3.46 -3.29 -6.43
C ILE A 90 -2.00 -2.82 -6.37
N LEU A 91 -1.13 -3.37 -7.21
CA LEU A 91 0.30 -3.04 -7.18
C LEU A 91 0.52 -1.57 -7.52
N ASN A 92 1.37 -0.91 -6.74
CA ASN A 92 1.57 0.53 -6.85
C ASN A 92 2.51 0.87 -8.03
N PRO A 93 2.08 1.71 -8.99
CA PRO A 93 2.87 2.01 -10.19
C PRO A 93 3.75 3.27 -10.06
N SER A 94 3.81 3.94 -8.90
CA SER A 94 4.44 5.27 -8.73
C SER A 94 5.93 5.30 -9.04
N ASN A 95 6.62 4.15 -9.03
CA ASN A 95 8.03 4.04 -9.40
C ASN A 95 8.23 3.62 -10.87
N GLY A 96 7.15 3.52 -11.65
CA GLY A 96 7.15 3.04 -13.03
C GLY A 96 7.23 1.51 -13.17
N TYR A 97 7.33 0.78 -12.07
CA TYR A 97 7.22 -0.67 -11.98
C TYR A 97 6.21 -1.04 -10.89
N ASP A 98 5.82 -2.31 -10.85
CA ASP A 98 4.97 -2.84 -9.78
C ASP A 98 5.68 -2.82 -8.43
N ALA A 99 5.34 -1.85 -7.58
CA ALA A 99 5.78 -1.80 -6.20
C ALA A 99 4.74 -2.44 -5.28
N GLU A 100 5.20 -3.36 -4.41
CA GLU A 100 4.34 -4.07 -3.47
C GLU A 100 4.21 -3.28 -2.15
N GLY A 101 3.47 -2.18 -2.20
CA GLY A 101 3.37 -1.20 -1.11
C GLY A 101 2.71 -1.74 0.17
N MET A 102 1.71 -2.62 0.05
CA MET A 102 1.04 -3.26 1.19
C MET A 102 1.78 -4.51 1.65
N TRP A 103 2.34 -5.32 0.73
CA TRP A 103 3.27 -6.40 1.10
C TRP A 103 4.45 -5.88 1.91
N ARG A 104 5.12 -4.83 1.43
CA ARG A 104 6.26 -4.19 2.11
C ARG A 104 5.94 -3.84 3.57
N ARG A 105 4.71 -3.40 3.85
CA ARG A 105 4.23 -2.97 5.17
C ARG A 105 3.50 -4.07 5.95
N GLY A 106 3.37 -5.28 5.43
CA GLY A 106 2.57 -6.32 6.06
C GLY A 106 3.16 -7.71 5.95
N TRP A 107 4.33 -7.89 5.34
CA TRP A 107 4.91 -9.21 5.07
C TRP A 107 5.00 -10.09 6.32
N ASP A 108 5.48 -9.54 7.44
CA ASP A 108 5.61 -10.24 8.71
C ASP A 108 4.25 -10.60 9.31
N TYR A 109 3.31 -9.65 9.27
CA TYR A 109 1.91 -9.87 9.64
C TYR A 109 1.24 -10.97 8.80
N TYR A 110 1.43 -10.97 7.47
CA TYR A 110 0.86 -11.99 6.60
C TYR A 110 1.42 -13.39 6.91
N LEU A 111 2.72 -13.47 7.18
CA LEU A 111 3.38 -14.73 7.54
C LEU A 111 2.94 -15.25 8.91
N ASP A 112 2.95 -14.37 9.92
CA ASP A 112 2.57 -14.70 11.30
C ASP A 112 1.11 -15.17 11.39
N GLN A 113 0.21 -14.45 10.73
CA GLN A 113 -1.23 -14.74 10.73
C GLN A 113 -1.66 -15.73 9.64
N ARG A 114 -0.72 -16.34 8.92
CA ARG A 114 -1.00 -17.35 7.87
C ARG A 114 -1.98 -16.87 6.80
N HIS A 115 -1.88 -15.60 6.42
CA HIS A 115 -2.75 -14.97 5.43
C HIS A 115 -2.30 -15.29 4.00
N THR A 116 -3.24 -15.26 3.06
CA THR A 116 -2.91 -15.31 1.62
C THR A 116 -2.79 -13.89 1.08
N TYR A 117 -1.73 -13.63 0.34
CA TYR A 117 -1.50 -12.39 -0.39
C TYR A 117 -1.57 -12.67 -1.90
N VAL A 118 -2.37 -11.89 -2.60
CA VAL A 118 -2.50 -11.90 -4.06
C VAL A 118 -2.29 -10.47 -4.54
N ALA A 119 -1.61 -10.27 -5.66
CA ALA A 119 -1.43 -8.92 -6.20
C ALA A 119 -1.43 -8.90 -7.72
N PHE A 120 -1.89 -7.81 -8.31
CA PHE A 120 -1.95 -7.65 -9.77
C PHE A 120 -1.48 -6.27 -10.23
N SER A 121 -0.94 -6.21 -11.45
CA SER A 121 -0.43 -4.96 -12.02
C SER A 121 -1.57 -3.99 -12.33
N ALA A 122 -1.36 -2.69 -12.11
CA ALA A 122 -2.44 -1.70 -12.12
C ALA A 122 -2.36 -0.67 -13.26
N ARG A 123 -1.29 -0.68 -14.07
CA ARG A 123 -1.05 0.40 -15.03
C ARG A 123 -0.18 -0.05 -16.23
N PRO A 124 -0.39 0.49 -17.45
CA PRO A 124 0.43 0.15 -18.62
C PRO A 124 1.94 0.27 -18.39
N VAL A 125 2.41 1.35 -17.74
CA VAL A 125 3.84 1.56 -17.45
C VAL A 125 4.49 0.41 -16.65
N THR A 126 3.70 -0.28 -15.82
CA THR A 126 4.17 -1.44 -15.05
C THR A 126 4.24 -2.70 -15.91
N ILE A 127 3.30 -2.87 -16.84
CA ILE A 127 3.35 -3.94 -17.86
C ILE A 127 4.60 -3.77 -18.73
N ASP A 128 4.92 -2.55 -19.12
CA ASP A 128 6.13 -2.25 -19.90
C ASP A 128 7.40 -2.60 -19.13
N ALA A 129 7.45 -2.30 -17.83
CA ALA A 129 8.59 -2.63 -16.98
C ALA A 129 8.82 -4.16 -16.93
N LEU A 130 7.74 -4.94 -16.88
CA LEU A 130 7.79 -6.40 -16.90
C LEU A 130 8.27 -6.93 -18.26
N LYS A 131 7.73 -6.40 -19.36
CA LYS A 131 8.18 -6.76 -20.73
C LYS A 131 9.66 -6.44 -20.94
N ILE A 132 10.17 -5.36 -20.36
CA ILE A 132 11.61 -5.04 -20.41
C ILE A 132 12.43 -5.99 -19.53
N PHE A 133 11.93 -6.30 -18.33
CA PHE A 133 12.62 -7.15 -17.36
C PHE A 133 12.90 -8.56 -17.89
N ASP A 134 11.88 -9.21 -18.46
CA ASP A 134 11.98 -10.52 -19.08
C ASP A 134 10.99 -10.61 -20.26
N PRO A 135 11.43 -10.26 -21.48
CA PRO A 135 10.56 -10.16 -22.64
C PRO A 135 9.98 -11.51 -23.07
N VAL A 136 10.64 -12.62 -22.74
CA VAL A 136 10.14 -13.96 -23.09
C VAL A 136 9.08 -14.40 -22.08
N ARG A 137 9.37 -14.25 -20.78
CA ARG A 137 8.41 -14.58 -19.72
C ARG A 137 7.13 -13.77 -19.87
N TYR A 138 7.26 -12.47 -20.06
CA TYR A 138 6.15 -11.51 -20.02
C TYR A 138 5.56 -11.15 -21.39
N ALA A 139 5.96 -11.86 -22.46
CA ALA A 139 5.35 -11.71 -23.80
C ALA A 139 3.81 -11.77 -23.80
N PRO A 140 3.13 -12.60 -22.98
CA PRO A 140 1.67 -12.66 -22.96
C PRO A 140 0.97 -11.41 -22.40
N LEU A 141 1.66 -10.57 -21.61
CA LEU A 141 1.03 -9.40 -20.98
C LEU A 141 0.58 -8.38 -22.03
N SER A 142 -0.62 -7.81 -21.87
CA SER A 142 -1.16 -6.83 -22.81
C SER A 142 -2.24 -5.99 -22.18
N TRP A 143 -2.07 -4.67 -22.28
CA TRP A 143 -3.07 -3.63 -21.98
C TRP A 143 -3.29 -2.71 -23.21
N ASP A 144 -2.85 -3.19 -24.39
CA ASP A 144 -2.90 -2.49 -25.66
C ASP A 144 -4.34 -2.31 -26.16
N LEU A 145 -4.67 -1.10 -26.62
CA LEU A 145 -5.95 -0.79 -27.27
C LEU A 145 -6.12 -1.54 -28.60
N ASP A 146 -5.01 -1.77 -29.30
CA ASP A 146 -4.93 -2.58 -30.51
C ASP A 146 -3.90 -3.72 -30.31
N PRO A 147 -4.32 -4.88 -29.81
CA PRO A 147 -3.43 -6.03 -29.60
C PRO A 147 -2.77 -6.56 -30.89
N ALA A 148 -3.29 -6.22 -32.08
CA ALA A 148 -2.67 -6.61 -33.34
C ALA A 148 -1.46 -5.72 -33.69
N ASN A 149 -1.40 -4.52 -33.11
CA ASN A 149 -0.32 -3.54 -33.28
C ASN A 149 0.07 -3.00 -31.89
N PRO A 150 0.67 -3.83 -31.03
CA PRO A 150 1.00 -3.43 -29.66
C PRO A 150 2.00 -2.27 -29.66
N HIS A 151 1.90 -1.41 -28.65
CA HIS A 151 2.85 -0.33 -28.47
C HIS A 151 4.22 -0.87 -28.03
N GLU A 152 5.27 -0.07 -28.26
CA GLU A 152 6.61 -0.37 -27.78
C GLU A 152 6.74 0.03 -26.30
N PRO A 153 7.28 -0.86 -25.43
CA PRO A 153 7.44 -0.57 -24.00
C PRO A 153 8.24 0.71 -23.74
N VAL A 154 7.72 1.57 -22.86
CA VAL A 154 8.39 2.84 -22.53
C VAL A 154 9.62 2.64 -21.65
N GLY A 155 10.67 3.43 -21.92
CA GLY A 155 11.96 3.38 -21.23
C GLY A 155 12.00 4.04 -19.83
N PRO A 156 13.18 4.15 -19.21
CA PRO A 156 13.36 4.56 -17.82
C PRO A 156 13.05 6.04 -17.51
N ASP A 157 12.90 6.87 -18.53
CA ASP A 157 12.68 8.33 -18.38
C ASP A 157 11.20 8.71 -18.45
N VAL A 158 10.31 7.71 -18.50
CA VAL A 158 8.86 7.92 -18.47
C VAL A 158 8.42 8.54 -17.15
N ASN A 159 7.48 9.48 -17.22
CA ASN A 159 6.75 9.90 -16.03
C ASN A 159 5.80 8.76 -15.63
N PRO A 160 5.97 8.12 -14.44
CA PRO A 160 5.11 7.02 -14.01
C PRO A 160 3.67 7.44 -13.72
N PHE A 161 3.38 8.75 -13.74
CA PHE A 161 2.04 9.33 -13.68
C PHE A 161 1.51 9.75 -15.06
N GLY A 162 2.34 9.71 -16.11
CA GLY A 162 1.99 10.15 -17.47
C GLY A 162 1.17 9.13 -18.25
N VAL A 163 0.60 9.58 -19.38
CA VAL A 163 -0.10 8.73 -20.35
C VAL A 163 0.89 7.78 -21.03
N VAL A 164 0.51 6.52 -21.19
CA VAL A 164 1.19 5.58 -22.10
C VAL A 164 0.35 5.48 -23.37
N GLU A 165 0.89 5.97 -24.48
CA GLU A 165 0.21 5.98 -25.78
C GLU A 165 -0.06 4.55 -26.27
N GLY A 166 -1.22 4.34 -26.91
CA GLY A 166 -1.66 3.02 -27.40
C GLY A 166 -2.23 2.09 -26.32
N CYS A 167 -2.23 2.49 -25.06
CA CYS A 167 -2.83 1.78 -23.93
C CYS A 167 -3.94 2.59 -23.25
N GLU A 168 -4.67 1.95 -22.33
CA GLU A 168 -5.63 2.62 -21.45
C GLU A 168 -5.56 2.09 -20.02
N GLU A 169 -5.40 2.99 -19.06
CA GLU A 169 -5.33 2.73 -17.61
C GLU A 169 -6.71 2.35 -17.07
N GLY A 170 -7.79 2.90 -17.63
CA GLY A 170 -9.17 2.68 -17.22
C GLY A 170 -9.65 1.24 -17.33
N ILE A 171 -8.91 0.35 -18.00
CA ILE A 171 -9.25 -1.08 -18.04
C ILE A 171 -9.07 -1.76 -16.66
N VAL A 172 -8.32 -1.13 -15.75
CA VAL A 172 -8.08 -1.65 -14.40
C VAL A 172 -9.36 -1.86 -13.59
N TRP A 173 -10.44 -1.10 -13.85
CA TRP A 173 -11.66 -1.17 -13.04
C TRP A 173 -12.36 -2.52 -13.17
N ASP A 174 -12.38 -3.07 -14.38
CA ASP A 174 -12.90 -4.42 -14.60
C ASP A 174 -11.90 -5.46 -14.10
N ILE A 175 -10.60 -5.24 -14.23
CA ILE A 175 -9.56 -6.16 -13.71
C ILE A 175 -9.73 -6.34 -12.19
N VAL A 176 -9.87 -5.26 -11.42
CA VAL A 176 -10.16 -5.32 -9.97
C VAL A 176 -11.38 -6.20 -9.71
N THR A 177 -12.46 -5.96 -10.46
CA THR A 177 -13.73 -6.70 -10.31
C THR A 177 -13.56 -8.18 -10.67
N GLN A 178 -12.87 -8.47 -11.77
CA GLN A 178 -12.68 -9.81 -12.32
C GLN A 178 -11.71 -10.65 -11.48
N VAL A 179 -10.66 -10.06 -10.90
CA VAL A 179 -9.79 -10.75 -9.94
C VAL A 179 -10.57 -11.13 -8.68
N GLY A 180 -11.39 -10.23 -8.14
CA GLY A 180 -12.28 -10.57 -7.02
C GLY A 180 -13.22 -11.73 -7.37
N ARG A 181 -13.79 -11.73 -8.58
CA ARG A 181 -14.67 -12.81 -9.05
C ARG A 181 -13.93 -14.13 -9.22
N LEU A 182 -12.73 -14.10 -9.81
CA LEU A 182 -11.88 -15.27 -9.96
C LEU A 182 -11.65 -15.96 -8.61
N LEU A 183 -11.33 -15.19 -7.57
CA LEU A 183 -11.04 -15.72 -6.24
C LEU A 183 -12.28 -16.27 -5.51
N ARG A 184 -13.49 -15.88 -5.94
CA ARG A 184 -14.77 -16.44 -5.45
C ARG A 184 -15.24 -17.65 -6.28
N ASP A 185 -14.78 -17.77 -7.52
CA ASP A 185 -15.17 -18.81 -8.45
C ASP A 185 -14.29 -20.07 -8.29
N PRO A 186 -14.81 -21.29 -8.55
CA PRO A 186 -13.98 -22.50 -8.61
C PRO A 186 -12.76 -22.39 -9.54
N ALA A 187 -12.82 -21.56 -10.58
CA ALA A 187 -11.69 -21.28 -11.47
C ALA A 187 -10.48 -20.65 -10.75
N GLY A 188 -10.68 -19.97 -9.61
CA GLY A 188 -9.62 -19.43 -8.76
C GLY A 188 -8.94 -20.46 -7.86
N ALA A 189 -9.41 -21.72 -7.82
CA ALA A 189 -8.83 -22.75 -6.97
C ALA A 189 -7.31 -22.95 -7.14
N PRO A 190 -6.71 -22.84 -8.34
CA PRO A 190 -5.26 -22.91 -8.50
C PRO A 190 -4.52 -21.74 -7.83
N VAL A 191 -5.09 -20.53 -7.81
CA VAL A 191 -4.53 -19.36 -7.14
C VAL A 191 -4.50 -19.58 -5.63
N LEU A 192 -5.58 -20.12 -5.07
CA LEU A 192 -5.71 -20.33 -3.62
C LEU A 192 -5.08 -21.66 -3.15
N GLY A 193 -4.73 -22.56 -4.06
CA GLY A 193 -4.17 -23.89 -3.77
C GLY A 193 -4.96 -24.71 -2.76
N GLY A 194 -6.30 -24.65 -2.84
CA GLY A 194 -7.20 -25.37 -1.93
C GLY A 194 -7.56 -24.64 -0.63
N ILE A 195 -7.05 -23.44 -0.39
CA ILE A 195 -7.50 -22.57 0.71
C ILE A 195 -8.92 -22.09 0.40
N ALA A 196 -9.85 -22.31 1.34
CA ALA A 196 -11.18 -21.74 1.27
C ALA A 196 -11.14 -20.29 1.79
N PRO A 197 -11.43 -19.27 0.94
CA PRO A 197 -11.39 -17.89 1.38
C PRO A 197 -12.57 -17.58 2.30
N ARG A 198 -12.29 -16.97 3.46
CA ARG A 198 -13.27 -16.52 4.46
C ARG A 198 -13.45 -15.00 4.47
N CYS A 199 -12.43 -14.27 4.03
CA CYS A 199 -12.43 -12.81 3.96
C CYS A 199 -11.53 -12.36 2.80
N LEU A 200 -12.09 -11.69 1.80
CA LEU A 200 -11.35 -11.02 0.73
C LEU A 200 -11.23 -9.53 1.04
N VAL A 201 -10.00 -9.05 1.23
CA VAL A 201 -9.69 -7.66 1.53
C VAL A 201 -8.97 -7.05 0.32
N LEU A 202 -9.60 -6.06 -0.34
CA LEU A 202 -8.90 -5.29 -1.37
C LEU A 202 -8.07 -4.20 -0.72
N VAL A 203 -6.78 -4.14 -1.07
CA VAL A 203 -5.82 -3.22 -0.48
C VAL A 203 -5.07 -2.41 -1.52
N GLY A 204 -4.69 -1.19 -1.14
CA GLY A 204 -3.96 -0.27 -2.01
C GLY A 204 -3.17 0.75 -1.20
N GLN A 205 -2.07 1.22 -1.78
CA GLN A 205 -1.14 2.13 -1.13
C GLN A 205 -0.84 3.32 -2.03
N SER A 206 -0.79 4.55 -1.51
CA SER A 206 -0.46 5.76 -2.29
C SER A 206 -1.29 5.82 -3.59
N GLN A 207 -0.65 5.85 -4.77
CA GLN A 207 -1.36 5.83 -6.05
C GLN A 207 -2.35 4.66 -6.18
N SER A 208 -1.98 3.43 -5.77
CA SER A 208 -2.93 2.29 -5.80
C SER A 208 -4.07 2.41 -4.79
N GLY A 209 -3.89 3.17 -3.71
CA GLY A 209 -4.99 3.59 -2.84
C GLY A 209 -5.98 4.50 -3.56
N GLN A 210 -5.53 5.34 -4.50
CA GLN A 210 -6.40 6.17 -5.32
C GLN A 210 -7.21 5.35 -6.33
N TYR A 211 -6.61 4.29 -6.90
CA TYR A 211 -7.36 3.32 -7.72
C TYR A 211 -8.44 2.63 -6.90
N LEU A 212 -8.12 2.19 -5.67
CA LEU A 212 -9.10 1.60 -4.77
C LEU A 212 -10.26 2.56 -4.50
N ASN A 213 -9.97 3.82 -4.11
CA ASN A 213 -11.01 4.82 -3.84
C ASN A 213 -11.89 5.10 -5.06
N THR A 214 -11.30 5.19 -6.25
CA THR A 214 -12.02 5.37 -7.51
C THR A 214 -12.93 4.17 -7.79
N TRP A 215 -12.42 2.96 -7.58
CA TRP A 215 -13.21 1.75 -7.76
C TRP A 215 -14.40 1.70 -6.79
N LEU A 216 -14.17 2.07 -5.52
CA LEU A 216 -15.23 2.17 -4.51
C LEU A 216 -16.34 3.14 -4.94
N ARG A 217 -15.96 4.33 -5.44
CA ARG A 217 -16.90 5.36 -5.84
C ARG A 217 -17.84 4.89 -6.94
N HIS A 218 -17.28 4.22 -7.93
CA HIS A 218 -17.96 4.00 -9.21
C HIS A 218 -18.51 2.59 -9.39
N PHE A 219 -17.92 1.58 -8.74
CA PHE A 219 -18.19 0.17 -9.05
C PHE A 219 -18.64 -0.65 -7.84
N HIS A 220 -18.15 -0.38 -6.63
CA HIS A 220 -18.42 -1.20 -5.44
C HIS A 220 -19.91 -1.49 -5.21
N LEU A 221 -20.76 -0.46 -5.25
CA LEU A 221 -22.19 -0.63 -4.97
C LEU A 221 -22.94 -1.46 -6.03
N SER A 222 -22.36 -1.69 -7.21
CA SER A 222 -22.92 -2.59 -8.22
C SER A 222 -22.61 -4.07 -7.94
N VAL A 223 -21.63 -4.34 -7.07
CA VAL A 223 -21.15 -5.68 -6.70
C VAL A 223 -20.80 -5.74 -5.19
N PRO A 224 -21.73 -5.37 -4.29
CA PRO A 224 -21.41 -5.11 -2.88
C PRO A 224 -20.87 -6.32 -2.12
N ASP A 225 -21.16 -7.54 -2.58
CA ASP A 225 -20.75 -8.81 -1.95
C ASP A 225 -19.43 -9.37 -2.53
N LEU A 226 -18.76 -8.64 -3.43
CA LEU A 226 -17.53 -9.11 -4.06
C LEU A 226 -16.36 -9.17 -3.07
N TRP A 227 -16.16 -8.08 -2.34
CA TRP A 227 -15.12 -7.89 -1.35
C TRP A 227 -15.74 -7.85 0.05
N ASP A 228 -15.06 -8.43 1.03
CA ASP A 228 -15.53 -8.44 2.42
C ASP A 228 -15.02 -7.22 3.20
N ALA A 229 -13.94 -6.59 2.73
CA ALA A 229 -13.35 -5.41 3.35
C ALA A 229 -12.42 -4.63 2.40
N PHE A 230 -12.11 -3.39 2.80
CA PHE A 230 -11.15 -2.52 2.11
C PHE A 230 -10.12 -1.94 3.09
N CYS A 231 -8.86 -1.82 2.67
CA CYS A 231 -7.86 -1.06 3.42
C CYS A 231 -6.97 -0.23 2.49
N CYS A 232 -7.05 1.09 2.64
CA CYS A 232 -6.21 2.05 1.92
C CYS A 232 -5.13 2.61 2.85
N SER A 233 -3.86 2.54 2.46
CA SER A 233 -2.74 3.14 3.19
C SER A 233 -2.12 4.27 2.39
N VAL A 234 -2.00 5.47 2.98
CA VAL A 234 -1.38 6.67 2.41
C VAL A 234 -1.82 7.06 0.99
N GLY A 235 -2.90 6.48 0.46
CA GLY A 235 -3.57 6.96 -0.76
C GLY A 235 -4.51 8.12 -0.48
N SER A 236 -4.69 8.46 0.80
CA SER A 236 -5.73 9.36 1.30
C SER A 236 -7.11 8.93 0.79
N ILE A 237 -8.07 9.86 0.72
CA ILE A 237 -9.39 9.67 0.09
C ILE A 237 -9.41 10.12 -1.37
N LEU A 238 -8.23 10.25 -1.97
CA LEU A 238 -8.06 10.81 -3.30
C LEU A 238 -8.47 9.81 -4.37
N GLU A 239 -9.00 10.30 -5.47
CA GLU A 239 -9.50 9.51 -6.60
C GLU A 239 -8.71 9.84 -7.88
N ARG A 240 -8.85 8.98 -8.88
CA ARG A 240 -8.29 9.14 -10.21
C ARG A 240 -9.44 9.20 -11.23
N PRO A 241 -9.27 9.91 -12.35
CA PRO A 241 -10.15 9.81 -13.50
C PRO A 241 -10.29 8.36 -14.00
N LEU A 242 -11.47 8.05 -14.56
CA LEU A 242 -11.80 6.71 -15.03
C LEU A 242 -11.01 6.24 -16.27
N ARG A 243 -10.22 7.12 -16.87
CA ARG A 243 -9.44 6.90 -18.10
C ARG A 243 -8.18 7.76 -18.10
N GLN A 244 -7.20 7.42 -18.94
CA GLN A 244 -5.96 8.18 -19.13
C GLN A 244 -6.27 9.64 -19.48
N GLN A 245 -5.58 10.55 -18.79
CA GLN A 245 -5.64 11.98 -18.95
C GLN A 245 -4.21 12.52 -18.88
N PRO A 246 -3.90 13.61 -19.61
CA PRO A 246 -2.63 14.29 -19.49
C PRO A 246 -2.36 14.70 -18.04
N VAL A 247 -1.08 14.72 -17.66
CA VAL A 247 -0.65 15.29 -16.38
C VAL A 247 -0.84 16.80 -16.36
N ASP A 248 -1.02 17.36 -15.17
CA ASP A 248 -1.14 18.79 -14.92
C ASP A 248 0.22 19.51 -15.02
N ALA A 249 0.22 20.82 -14.72
CA ALA A 249 1.42 21.65 -14.75
C ALA A 249 2.52 21.21 -13.74
N HIS A 250 2.18 20.39 -12.74
CA HIS A 250 3.12 19.85 -11.76
C HIS A 250 3.67 18.47 -12.16
N GLY A 251 3.30 17.97 -13.35
CA GLY A 251 3.69 16.64 -13.82
C GLY A 251 2.97 15.51 -13.08
N MET A 252 1.91 15.84 -12.32
CA MET A 252 1.08 14.87 -11.61
C MET A 252 -0.22 14.64 -12.38
N TYR A 253 -0.86 13.50 -12.14
CA TYR A 253 -2.19 13.29 -12.71
C TYR A 253 -3.20 14.28 -12.12
N ALA A 254 -4.31 14.52 -12.83
CA ALA A 254 -5.49 15.17 -12.24
C ALA A 254 -6.02 14.29 -11.09
N VAL A 255 -5.51 14.49 -9.89
CA VAL A 255 -6.06 13.85 -8.70
C VAL A 255 -7.40 14.51 -8.40
N VAL A 256 -8.44 13.70 -8.28
CA VAL A 256 -9.75 14.18 -7.88
C VAL A 256 -9.78 14.19 -6.36
N GLN A 257 -9.99 15.37 -5.78
CA GLN A 257 -10.29 15.52 -4.37
C GLN A 257 -11.81 15.50 -4.21
N PRO A 258 -12.41 14.35 -3.85
CA PRO A 258 -13.85 14.30 -3.70
C PRO A 258 -14.29 15.08 -2.45
N ALA A 259 -15.51 15.62 -2.48
CA ALA A 259 -16.08 16.36 -1.35
C ALA A 259 -16.36 15.46 -0.12
N GLU A 260 -16.56 14.17 -0.37
CA GLU A 260 -16.84 13.13 0.62
C GLU A 260 -16.09 11.86 0.25
N ALA A 261 -15.92 10.91 1.16
CA ALA A 261 -15.31 9.61 0.83
C ALA A 261 -16.26 8.74 -0.01
N ALA A 262 -15.69 7.80 -0.77
CA ALA A 262 -16.48 6.86 -1.57
C ALA A 262 -17.42 6.01 -0.67
N PRO A 263 -18.68 5.80 -1.09
CA PRO A 263 -19.64 4.99 -0.34
C PRO A 263 -19.16 3.54 -0.24
N VAL A 264 -19.47 2.90 0.88
CA VAL A 264 -19.10 1.50 1.16
C VAL A 264 -20.28 0.74 1.76
N ALA A 265 -20.35 -0.55 1.43
CA ALA A 265 -21.34 -1.49 1.95
C ALA A 265 -20.73 -2.55 2.90
N VAL A 266 -19.40 -2.54 3.03
CA VAL A 266 -18.61 -3.43 3.89
C VAL A 266 -17.53 -2.60 4.61
N PRO A 267 -16.92 -3.13 5.68
CA PRO A 267 -15.85 -2.46 6.42
C PRO A 267 -14.74 -1.87 5.54
N ALA A 268 -14.36 -0.62 5.80
CA ALA A 268 -13.29 0.06 5.10
C ALA A 268 -12.38 0.86 6.05
N MET A 269 -11.08 0.58 5.99
CA MET A 269 -10.04 1.32 6.71
C MET A 269 -9.34 2.29 5.76
N THR A 270 -9.03 3.48 6.28
CA THR A 270 -8.11 4.41 5.64
C THR A 270 -7.05 4.80 6.67
N VAL A 271 -5.78 4.61 6.33
CA VAL A 271 -4.65 5.06 7.13
C VAL A 271 -3.95 6.17 6.36
N THR A 272 -3.89 7.36 6.93
CA THR A 272 -3.18 8.53 6.39
C THR A 272 -2.09 8.93 7.37
N CYS A 273 -1.03 9.60 6.93
CA CYS A 273 0.02 10.09 7.84
C CYS A 273 0.31 11.59 7.68
N GLU A 274 1.08 12.17 8.60
CA GLU A 274 1.57 13.56 8.51
C GLU A 274 2.22 13.85 7.15
N GLY A 275 2.99 12.89 6.62
CA GLY A 275 3.62 13.03 5.30
C GLY A 275 2.64 13.23 4.14
N ASP A 276 1.42 12.72 4.25
CA ASP A 276 0.41 12.84 3.19
C ASP A 276 -0.15 14.26 3.12
N VAL A 277 -0.39 14.88 4.28
CA VAL A 277 -0.88 16.25 4.37
C VAL A 277 0.05 17.20 3.62
N ASN A 278 1.36 17.04 3.82
CA ASN A 278 2.37 17.89 3.19
C ASN A 278 2.61 17.52 1.71
N LEU A 279 2.67 16.23 1.38
CA LEU A 279 2.85 15.74 -0.01
C LEU A 279 1.71 16.23 -0.91
N TYR A 280 0.47 16.00 -0.50
CA TYR A 280 -0.69 16.40 -1.28
C TYR A 280 -0.98 17.91 -1.14
N GLY A 281 -0.59 18.51 0.00
CA GLY A 281 -0.56 19.95 0.18
C GLY A 281 0.32 20.67 -0.84
N ALA A 282 1.47 20.12 -1.18
CA ALA A 282 2.35 20.69 -2.21
C ALA A 282 1.69 20.78 -3.61
N VAL A 283 0.66 19.98 -3.87
CA VAL A 283 -0.13 19.99 -5.13
C VAL A 283 -1.54 20.56 -4.95
N GLY A 284 -1.77 21.33 -3.89
CA GLY A 284 -3.01 22.09 -3.70
C GLY A 284 -4.15 21.35 -3.00
N VAL A 285 -3.96 20.09 -2.58
CA VAL A 285 -4.96 19.33 -1.82
C VAL A 285 -4.87 19.70 -0.35
N ARG A 286 -5.96 20.20 0.24
CA ARG A 286 -5.96 20.75 1.61
C ARG A 286 -6.76 19.94 2.63
N ASN A 287 -7.58 19.00 2.18
CA ASN A 287 -8.48 18.26 3.08
C ASN A 287 -7.98 16.85 3.40
N VAL A 288 -6.71 16.57 3.13
CA VAL A 288 -6.09 15.30 3.51
C VAL A 288 -6.14 15.20 5.04
N ALA A 289 -6.73 14.12 5.55
CA ALA A 289 -6.89 13.88 6.99
C ALA A 289 -7.77 14.88 7.77
N GLN A 290 -8.64 15.67 7.10
CA GLN A 290 -9.59 16.52 7.82
C GLN A 290 -10.58 15.71 8.68
N PRO A 291 -10.97 16.20 9.87
CA PRO A 291 -11.95 15.53 10.72
C PRO A 291 -13.27 15.22 9.99
N GLY A 292 -13.77 14.00 10.18
CA GLY A 292 -15.04 13.53 9.60
C GLY A 292 -14.96 13.04 8.15
N ILE A 293 -13.83 13.24 7.46
CA ILE A 293 -13.60 12.67 6.13
C ILE A 293 -13.20 11.20 6.25
N ALA A 294 -13.86 10.34 5.46
CA ALA A 294 -13.68 8.89 5.49
C ALA A 294 -13.99 8.24 6.86
N ASP A 295 -14.97 8.77 7.58
CA ASP A 295 -15.50 8.20 8.81
C ASP A 295 -16.99 7.88 8.66
N GLY A 296 -17.47 6.82 9.32
CA GLY A 296 -18.87 6.43 9.25
C GLY A 296 -19.17 5.03 9.77
N PRO A 297 -20.41 4.54 9.63
CA PRO A 297 -20.83 3.27 10.23
C PRO A 297 -20.02 2.05 9.80
N LEU A 298 -19.47 2.06 8.58
CA LEU A 298 -18.63 1.00 8.01
C LEU A 298 -17.26 1.50 7.58
N ARG A 299 -16.84 2.67 8.09
CA ARG A 299 -15.56 3.28 7.71
C ARG A 299 -14.81 3.81 8.93
N ARG A 300 -13.49 3.64 8.95
CA ARG A 300 -12.60 4.27 9.92
C ARG A 300 -11.43 4.94 9.21
N HIS A 301 -11.01 6.07 9.77
CA HIS A 301 -9.85 6.82 9.29
C HIS A 301 -8.87 7.05 10.44
N TRP A 302 -7.67 6.49 10.31
CA TRP A 302 -6.59 6.66 11.27
C TRP A 302 -5.51 7.58 10.68
N CYS A 303 -5.33 8.74 11.30
CA CYS A 303 -4.31 9.72 10.93
C CYS A 303 -3.09 9.54 11.84
N VAL A 304 -1.96 9.06 11.30
CA VAL A 304 -0.75 8.74 12.06
C VAL A 304 0.19 9.96 12.10
N ALA A 305 0.42 10.49 13.30
CA ALA A 305 1.31 11.63 13.50
C ALA A 305 2.77 11.20 13.36
N GLY A 306 3.66 12.12 12.96
CA GLY A 306 5.10 11.91 12.89
C GLY A 306 5.57 11.02 11.74
N ALA A 307 4.73 10.21 11.11
CA ALA A 307 5.11 9.33 10.01
C ALA A 307 5.23 10.05 8.66
N GLY A 308 6.20 9.62 7.84
CA GLY A 308 6.28 10.02 6.43
C GLY A 308 5.47 9.11 5.49
N HIS A 309 5.23 9.59 4.27
CA HIS A 309 4.47 8.85 3.24
C HIS A 309 5.14 7.51 2.85
N THR A 310 6.47 7.49 2.87
CA THR A 310 7.29 6.29 2.71
C THR A 310 8.40 6.25 3.73
N GLU A 311 8.77 5.03 4.12
CA GLU A 311 9.88 4.78 5.01
C GLU A 311 11.21 4.87 4.24
N VAL A 312 12.24 5.27 4.96
CA VAL A 312 13.59 5.48 4.43
C VAL A 312 14.27 4.16 4.09
N THR A 313 14.01 3.12 4.87
CA THR A 313 14.53 1.77 4.65
C THR A 313 13.40 0.75 4.63
N THR A 314 13.63 -0.37 3.94
CA THR A 314 12.84 -1.59 4.06
C THR A 314 13.69 -2.75 3.57
N PRO A 315 13.62 -3.93 4.20
CA PRO A 315 14.22 -5.14 3.64
C PRO A 315 13.36 -5.75 2.53
N VAL A 316 12.10 -5.32 2.39
CA VAL A 316 11.11 -5.92 1.48
C VAL A 316 10.89 -5.00 0.28
N MET A 317 11.81 -5.09 -0.67
CA MET A 317 11.72 -4.40 -1.95
C MET A 317 12.56 -5.11 -3.03
N PRO A 318 12.18 -5.01 -4.32
CA PRO A 318 13.02 -5.52 -5.40
C PRO A 318 14.41 -4.88 -5.34
N SER A 319 15.44 -5.68 -5.57
CA SER A 319 16.81 -5.17 -5.58
C SER A 319 17.00 -4.15 -6.70
N ASN A 320 17.96 -3.24 -6.51
CA ASN A 320 18.26 -2.24 -7.53
C ASN A 320 18.71 -2.86 -8.87
N VAL A 321 19.27 -4.07 -8.85
CA VAL A 321 19.62 -4.83 -10.06
C VAL A 321 18.36 -5.20 -10.85
N GLU A 322 17.35 -5.72 -10.17
CA GLU A 322 16.06 -6.08 -10.77
C GLU A 322 15.35 -4.84 -11.33
N VAL A 323 15.34 -3.72 -10.59
CA VAL A 323 14.72 -2.46 -11.04
C VAL A 323 15.39 -1.91 -12.30
N VAL A 324 16.72 -1.96 -12.37
CA VAL A 324 17.45 -1.55 -13.59
C VAL A 324 17.17 -2.50 -14.74
N ARG A 325 17.12 -3.82 -14.48
CA ARG A 325 16.76 -4.83 -15.48
C ARG A 325 15.35 -4.60 -16.03
N ALA A 326 14.41 -4.12 -15.22
CA ALA A 326 13.07 -3.70 -15.63
C ALA A 326 13.03 -2.36 -16.39
N GLY A 327 14.19 -1.77 -16.71
CA GLY A 327 14.27 -0.49 -17.41
C GLY A 327 13.72 0.67 -16.58
N ARG A 328 13.92 0.65 -15.25
CA ARG A 328 13.47 1.71 -14.33
C ARG A 328 14.61 2.25 -13.49
N ARG A 329 14.40 3.46 -12.96
CA ARG A 329 15.39 4.14 -12.12
C ARG A 329 15.26 3.64 -10.67
N PRO A 330 16.28 2.98 -10.11
CA PRO A 330 16.26 2.57 -8.72
C PRO A 330 16.28 3.79 -7.79
N ARG A 331 15.63 3.65 -6.63
CA ARG A 331 15.77 4.63 -5.54
C ARG A 331 17.17 4.49 -4.95
N ARG A 332 17.99 5.53 -5.08
CA ARG A 332 19.33 5.60 -4.48
C ARG A 332 19.34 6.68 -3.42
N MET A 333 19.74 6.32 -2.20
CA MET A 333 19.92 7.25 -1.09
C MET A 333 21.36 7.16 -0.60
N THR A 334 21.94 8.31 -0.26
CA THR A 334 23.26 8.34 0.40
C THR A 334 23.13 7.91 1.86
N PRO A 335 24.22 7.45 2.51
CA PRO A 335 24.20 7.15 3.94
C PRO A 335 23.68 8.31 4.80
N GLU A 336 24.00 9.55 4.43
CA GLU A 336 23.54 10.75 5.13
C GLU A 336 22.03 10.95 4.99
N GLN A 337 21.47 10.71 3.80
CA GLN A 337 20.02 10.75 3.59
C GLN A 337 19.30 9.65 4.37
N VAL A 338 19.91 8.46 4.47
CA VAL A 338 19.36 7.37 5.30
C VAL A 338 19.40 7.73 6.79
N ALA A 339 20.50 8.31 7.26
CA ALA A 339 20.68 8.69 8.66
C ALA A 339 19.75 9.83 9.09
N ALA A 340 19.53 10.82 8.23
CA ALA A 340 18.65 11.97 8.50
C ALA A 340 17.16 11.69 8.23
N GLY A 341 16.87 10.57 7.57
CA GLY A 341 15.51 10.19 7.21
C GLY A 341 14.66 9.84 8.42
N ASN A 342 13.35 10.11 8.31
CA ASN A 342 12.40 9.77 9.34
C ASN A 342 12.27 8.25 9.53
N MET A 343 12.52 7.81 10.76
CA MET A 343 12.45 6.40 11.17
C MET A 343 11.18 6.05 11.96
N PHE A 344 10.24 6.98 12.11
CA PHE A 344 8.96 6.70 12.72
C PHE A 344 8.21 5.66 11.87
N PRO A 345 7.91 4.47 12.43
CA PRO A 345 7.38 3.38 11.62
C PRO A 345 5.87 3.57 11.42
N LEU A 346 5.44 3.69 10.16
CA LEU A 346 4.01 3.69 9.80
C LEU A 346 3.41 2.28 9.75
N GLN A 347 4.26 1.28 9.48
CA GLN A 347 3.89 -0.13 9.37
C GLN A 347 3.05 -0.68 10.55
N PRO A 348 3.35 -0.38 11.82
CA PRO A 348 2.52 -0.79 12.96
C PRO A 348 1.05 -0.37 12.85
N ALA A 349 0.78 0.87 12.40
CA ALA A 349 -0.59 1.34 12.22
C ALA A 349 -1.28 0.65 11.05
N VAL A 350 -0.55 0.36 9.97
CA VAL A 350 -1.07 -0.34 8.79
C VAL A 350 -1.45 -1.77 9.13
N THR A 351 -0.56 -2.53 9.78
CA THR A 351 -0.85 -3.93 10.15
C THR A 351 -1.98 -4.02 11.19
N ALA A 352 -2.06 -3.09 12.15
CA ALA A 352 -3.20 -3.01 13.06
C ALA A 352 -4.52 -2.70 12.32
N ALA A 353 -4.51 -1.86 11.28
CA ALA A 353 -5.68 -1.60 10.46
C ALA A 353 -6.11 -2.82 9.63
N LEU A 354 -5.15 -3.59 9.11
CA LEU A 354 -5.43 -4.86 8.39
C LEU A 354 -6.06 -5.89 9.33
N ASP A 355 -5.54 -6.04 10.54
CA ASP A 355 -6.10 -6.92 11.57
C ASP A 355 -7.52 -6.50 11.96
N ALA A 356 -7.71 -5.21 12.26
CA ALA A 356 -9.00 -4.65 12.63
C ALA A 356 -10.06 -4.79 11.53
N VAL A 357 -9.70 -4.61 10.26
CA VAL A 357 -10.67 -4.75 9.16
C VAL A 357 -11.05 -6.20 8.90
N VAL A 358 -10.13 -7.15 9.08
CA VAL A 358 -10.44 -8.58 9.01
C VAL A 358 -11.35 -8.99 10.15
N ALA A 359 -11.07 -8.57 11.38
CA ALA A 359 -11.92 -8.82 12.54
C ALA A 359 -13.33 -8.24 12.30
N TRP A 360 -13.41 -7.01 11.78
CA TRP A 360 -14.68 -6.37 11.49
C TRP A 360 -15.49 -7.12 10.44
N ALA A 361 -14.88 -7.48 9.31
CA ALA A 361 -15.56 -8.20 8.24
C ALA A 361 -16.02 -9.61 8.66
N THR A 362 -15.24 -10.30 9.50
CA THR A 362 -15.49 -11.72 9.83
C THR A 362 -16.32 -11.94 11.09
N THR A 363 -16.28 -11.00 12.05
CA THR A 363 -16.95 -11.15 13.35
C THR A 363 -17.98 -10.07 13.64
N GLY A 364 -17.99 -8.98 12.84
CA GLY A 364 -18.85 -7.82 13.06
C GLY A 364 -18.34 -6.86 14.13
N THR A 365 -17.19 -7.13 14.78
CA THR A 365 -16.57 -6.23 15.76
C THR A 365 -15.97 -5.01 15.05
N PRO A 366 -16.52 -3.79 15.21
CA PRO A 366 -16.00 -2.62 14.51
C PRO A 366 -14.54 -2.34 14.84
N ALA A 367 -13.80 -1.87 13.85
CA ALA A 367 -12.46 -1.34 14.08
C ALA A 367 -12.53 -0.12 15.03
N PRO A 368 -11.46 0.13 15.81
CA PRO A 368 -11.38 1.30 16.68
C PRO A 368 -11.72 2.62 15.97
N GLU A 369 -12.34 3.52 16.72
CA GLU A 369 -12.86 4.79 16.22
C GLU A 369 -11.83 5.62 15.44
N SER A 370 -12.33 6.43 14.52
CA SER A 370 -11.50 7.33 13.72
C SER A 370 -10.75 8.31 14.61
N VAL A 371 -9.54 8.68 14.18
CA VAL A 371 -8.62 9.54 14.91
C VAL A 371 -7.95 10.48 13.93
N PHE A 372 -8.09 11.77 14.19
CA PHE A 372 -7.72 12.85 13.28
C PHE A 372 -6.70 13.78 13.92
N PHE A 373 -5.88 14.42 13.08
CA PHE A 373 -4.98 15.47 13.53
C PHE A 373 -5.76 16.63 14.17
N MET A 374 -5.12 17.32 15.10
CA MET A 374 -5.60 18.63 15.53
C MET A 374 -5.06 19.69 14.58
N LEU A 375 -5.94 20.61 14.18
CA LEU A 375 -5.57 21.77 13.38
C LEU A 375 -5.46 23.01 14.26
N ASP A 376 -4.59 23.94 13.90
CA ASP A 376 -4.52 25.26 14.53
C ASP A 376 -5.52 26.24 13.89
N ASP A 377 -5.49 27.50 14.34
CA ASP A 377 -6.42 28.55 13.89
C ASP A 377 -6.24 28.90 12.40
N ASP A 378 -5.07 28.59 11.82
CA ASP A 378 -4.77 28.79 10.40
C ASP A 378 -5.17 27.56 9.55
N GLY A 379 -5.66 26.49 10.19
CA GLY A 379 -6.05 25.24 9.55
C GLY A 379 -4.88 24.32 9.22
N GLU A 380 -3.69 24.61 9.76
CA GLU A 380 -2.49 23.80 9.60
C GLU A 380 -2.38 22.77 10.73
N LEU A 381 -1.49 21.78 10.58
CA LEU A 381 -1.28 20.77 11.62
C LEU A 381 -0.75 21.42 12.90
N ALA A 382 -1.54 21.37 13.98
CA ALA A 382 -1.12 21.91 15.27
C ALA A 382 0.06 21.10 15.82
N ARG A 383 1.09 21.77 16.31
CA ARG A 383 2.31 21.14 16.87
C ARG A 383 2.45 21.36 18.37
N ASP A 384 3.08 20.42 19.06
CA ASP A 384 3.44 20.55 20.48
C ASP A 384 4.75 21.33 20.66
N ALA A 385 5.20 21.51 21.91
CA ALA A 385 6.41 22.24 22.24
C ALA A 385 7.70 21.62 21.64
N ASP A 386 7.60 20.36 21.19
CA ASP A 386 8.68 19.58 20.60
C ASP A 386 8.62 19.55 19.08
N GLY A 387 7.67 20.29 18.48
CA GLY A 387 7.48 20.40 17.05
C GLY A 387 6.76 19.20 16.43
N ASN A 388 6.22 18.29 17.24
CA ASN A 388 5.52 17.09 16.77
C ASN A 388 4.02 17.36 16.62
N VAL A 389 3.37 16.75 15.62
CA VAL A 389 1.94 16.96 15.31
C VAL A 389 1.04 16.45 16.43
N ARG A 390 0.14 17.29 16.93
CA ARG A 390 -0.84 16.96 17.96
C ARG A 390 -2.08 16.31 17.34
N GLY A 391 -2.75 15.46 18.13
CA GLY A 391 -3.89 14.67 17.65
C GLY A 391 -3.46 13.48 16.79
N GLY A 392 -4.43 12.79 16.21
CA GLY A 392 -4.21 11.55 15.47
C GLY A 392 -3.77 10.39 16.37
N LEU A 393 -3.26 9.33 15.75
CA LEU A 393 -2.51 8.27 16.44
C LEU A 393 -1.12 8.77 16.75
N ARG A 394 -0.87 8.96 18.05
CA ARG A 394 0.44 9.24 18.62
C ARG A 394 0.88 8.03 19.44
N TYR A 395 1.88 7.33 18.93
CA TYR A 395 2.53 6.21 19.62
C TYR A 395 3.51 6.71 20.67
N GLY A 396 4.02 5.82 21.51
CA GLY A 396 4.93 6.16 22.61
C GLY A 396 6.15 6.95 22.19
N LEU A 397 6.65 6.75 20.96
CA LEU A 397 7.74 7.54 20.36
C LEU A 397 7.43 9.05 20.25
N LEU A 398 6.16 9.43 20.10
CA LEU A 398 5.71 10.82 20.03
C LEU A 398 5.23 11.36 21.38
N GLU A 399 4.70 10.50 22.25
CA GLU A 399 4.32 10.89 23.62
C GLU A 399 5.54 11.05 24.54
N HIS A 400 6.62 10.33 24.23
CA HIS A 400 7.91 10.42 24.89
C HIS A 400 9.01 10.64 23.84
N PRO A 401 9.08 11.84 23.23
CA PRO A 401 10.00 12.06 22.13
C PRO A 401 11.45 12.23 22.62
N VAL A 402 12.39 11.65 21.87
CA VAL A 402 13.83 11.99 21.90
C VAL A 402 14.27 12.71 20.62
N ALA A 403 13.30 13.01 19.75
CA ALA A 403 13.47 13.68 18.48
C ALA A 403 12.17 14.39 18.05
N THR A 404 12.33 15.39 17.19
CA THR A 404 11.24 15.93 16.38
C THR A 404 11.12 15.10 15.10
N PHE A 405 9.91 14.66 14.80
CA PHE A 405 9.56 14.00 13.56
C PHE A 405 8.83 14.98 12.63
N THR A 406 9.15 14.93 11.35
CA THR A 406 8.41 15.68 10.32
C THR A 406 8.06 14.72 9.20
N GLY A 407 6.77 14.62 8.87
CA GLY A 407 6.27 13.64 7.91
C GLY A 407 6.73 13.90 6.48
N SER A 408 6.87 15.17 6.09
CA SER A 408 7.47 15.57 4.82
C SER A 408 7.86 17.05 4.85
N PRO A 409 9.14 17.40 5.01
CA PRO A 409 9.56 18.79 5.18
C PRO A 409 9.51 19.61 3.89
N THR A 410 9.55 18.97 2.71
CA THR A 410 9.66 19.63 1.41
C THR A 410 8.55 19.25 0.43
N GLY A 411 7.46 18.65 0.91
CA GLY A 411 6.38 18.15 0.04
C GLY A 411 6.76 16.90 -0.76
N GLY A 412 7.84 16.20 -0.37
CA GLY A 412 8.24 14.90 -0.91
C GLY A 412 7.60 13.71 -0.18
N THR A 413 7.98 12.49 -0.53
CA THR A 413 7.47 11.26 0.10
C THR A 413 8.24 10.85 1.37
N LEU A 414 9.33 11.54 1.69
CA LEU A 414 10.18 11.23 2.83
C LEU A 414 10.04 12.27 3.91
N GLY A 415 9.95 11.78 5.15
CA GLY A 415 10.06 12.61 6.33
C GLY A 415 11.51 12.86 6.74
N SER A 416 11.68 13.76 7.70
CA SER A 416 12.94 14.01 8.39
C SER A 416 12.83 13.77 9.90
N LEU A 417 13.99 13.55 10.52
CA LEU A 417 14.16 13.39 11.96
C LEU A 417 15.18 14.43 12.47
N GLN A 418 14.88 15.08 13.60
CA GLN A 418 15.84 15.92 14.32
C GLN A 418 15.97 15.46 15.77
N LEU A 419 17.11 14.89 16.14
CA LEU A 419 17.38 14.41 17.50
C LEU A 419 17.52 15.58 18.49
N PHE A 420 17.05 15.39 19.73
CA PHE A 420 17.17 16.38 20.81
C PHE A 420 18.56 16.50 21.44
N GLY A 421 19.45 15.55 21.12
CA GLY A 421 20.78 15.46 21.68
C GLY A 421 20.84 14.76 23.05
N ALA A 422 22.04 14.30 23.40
CA ALA A 422 22.25 13.37 24.51
C ALA A 422 21.87 13.97 25.87
N GLU A 423 22.18 15.24 26.12
CA GLU A 423 21.87 15.89 27.40
C GLU A 423 20.37 15.88 27.69
N ARG A 424 19.57 16.33 26.73
CA ARG A 424 18.10 16.36 26.86
C ARG A 424 17.52 14.95 26.95
N ALA A 425 17.96 14.03 26.10
CA ALA A 425 17.47 12.65 26.12
C ALA A 425 17.78 11.95 27.47
N LEU A 426 18.99 12.10 28.00
CA LEU A 426 19.41 11.48 29.28
C LEU A 426 18.81 12.16 30.51
N GLN A 427 18.42 13.43 30.42
CA GLN A 427 17.69 14.12 31.48
C GLN A 427 16.29 13.55 31.65
N SER A 428 15.61 13.22 30.55
CA SER A 428 14.28 12.60 30.57
C SER A 428 14.35 11.09 30.81
N TRP A 429 15.30 10.41 30.16
CA TRP A 429 15.40 8.95 30.11
C TRP A 429 16.85 8.49 30.37
N PRO A 430 17.27 8.41 31.65
CA PRO A 430 18.66 8.15 32.01
C PRO A 430 19.19 6.79 31.54
N THR A 431 18.31 5.81 31.34
CA THR A 431 18.64 4.45 30.88
C THR A 431 17.74 4.05 29.70
N PRO A 432 18.17 3.12 28.83
CA PRO A 432 17.34 2.64 27.74
C PRO A 432 16.05 1.99 28.27
N GLU A 433 16.10 1.27 29.40
CA GLU A 433 14.93 0.65 30.02
C GLU A 433 13.89 1.70 30.43
N SER A 434 14.34 2.82 31.04
CA SER A 434 13.42 3.90 31.41
C SER A 434 12.69 4.51 30.20
N TYR A 435 13.36 4.56 29.05
CA TYR A 435 12.78 5.03 27.80
C TYR A 435 11.78 4.03 27.21
N LEU A 436 12.22 2.77 27.08
CA LEU A 436 11.42 1.68 26.52
C LEU A 436 10.16 1.40 27.36
N ASP A 437 10.25 1.48 28.69
CA ASP A 437 9.10 1.32 29.58
C ASP A 437 8.07 2.44 29.40
N ALA A 438 8.53 3.69 29.24
CA ALA A 438 7.66 4.84 29.02
C ALA A 438 6.95 4.74 27.67
N VAL A 439 7.70 4.52 26.58
CA VAL A 439 7.16 4.28 25.23
C VAL A 439 6.19 3.10 25.26
N GLY A 440 6.61 1.97 25.84
CA GLY A 440 5.83 0.73 25.90
C GLY A 440 4.56 0.87 26.74
N SER A 441 4.52 1.77 27.73
CA SER A 441 3.31 2.03 28.50
C SER A 441 2.20 2.63 27.64
N VAL A 442 2.54 3.60 26.79
CA VAL A 442 1.63 4.22 25.82
C VAL A 442 1.20 3.19 24.77
N ASP A 443 2.17 2.46 24.21
CA ASP A 443 1.89 1.51 23.13
C ASP A 443 1.04 0.32 23.60
N ARG A 444 1.20 -0.14 24.85
CA ARG A 444 0.31 -1.14 25.46
C ARG A 444 -1.12 -0.62 25.62
N ASP A 445 -1.32 0.68 25.83
CA ASP A 445 -2.66 1.27 25.84
C ASP A 445 -3.30 1.28 24.45
N LEU A 446 -2.52 1.70 23.44
CA LEU A 446 -2.95 1.64 22.04
C LEU A 446 -3.28 0.20 21.61
N GLN A 447 -2.50 -0.78 22.06
CA GLN A 447 -2.76 -2.19 21.82
C GLN A 447 -4.07 -2.65 22.44
N ARG A 448 -4.32 -2.34 23.73
CA ARG A 448 -5.61 -2.66 24.39
C ARG A 448 -6.81 -2.02 23.68
N ARG A 449 -6.59 -0.87 23.05
CA ARG A 449 -7.62 -0.13 22.29
C ARG A 449 -7.72 -0.55 20.83
N GLY A 450 -6.88 -1.47 20.35
CA GLY A 450 -6.89 -2.02 18.99
C GLY A 450 -6.17 -1.17 17.93
N TYR A 451 -5.42 -0.13 18.30
CA TYR A 451 -4.64 0.70 17.37
C TYR A 451 -3.22 0.19 17.14
N LEU A 452 -2.88 -0.95 17.73
CA LEU A 452 -1.57 -1.59 17.64
C LEU A 452 -1.75 -3.10 17.85
N ASN A 453 -1.14 -3.93 17.01
CA ASN A 453 -1.09 -5.37 17.22
C ASN A 453 0.26 -5.78 17.86
N GLU A 454 0.45 -7.06 18.16
CA GLU A 454 1.67 -7.55 18.82
C GLU A 454 2.95 -7.31 17.99
N ILE A 455 2.88 -7.52 16.68
CA ILE A 455 4.00 -7.27 15.75
C ILE A 455 4.38 -5.79 15.76
N GLY A 456 3.38 -4.91 15.62
CA GLY A 456 3.57 -3.47 15.65
C GLY A 456 4.14 -2.98 16.98
N PHE A 457 3.75 -3.59 18.11
CA PHE A 457 4.33 -3.28 19.41
C PHE A 457 5.84 -3.57 19.46
N ALA A 458 6.27 -4.75 18.98
CA ALA A 458 7.69 -5.09 18.89
C ALA A 458 8.46 -4.10 18.00
N GLN A 459 7.91 -3.76 16.83
CA GLN A 459 8.51 -2.79 15.91
C GLN A 459 8.65 -1.39 16.52
N MET A 460 7.66 -0.93 17.30
CA MET A 460 7.74 0.34 18.02
C MET A 460 8.85 0.32 19.09
N GLN A 461 9.02 -0.81 19.78
CA GLN A 461 10.11 -0.99 20.76
C GLN A 461 11.49 -1.02 20.11
N ASP A 462 11.62 -1.64 18.93
CA ASP A 462 12.88 -1.65 18.18
C ASP A 462 13.24 -0.24 17.68
N ALA A 463 12.25 0.49 17.14
CA ALA A 463 12.43 1.89 16.74
C ALA A 463 12.80 2.78 17.93
N ALA A 464 12.19 2.56 19.10
CA ALA A 464 12.51 3.29 20.34
C ALA A 464 13.96 3.03 20.78
N ARG A 465 14.38 1.77 20.78
CA ARG A 465 15.76 1.39 21.13
C ARG A 465 16.75 2.10 20.23
N GLU A 466 16.54 2.04 18.92
CA GLU A 466 17.41 2.69 17.96
C GLU A 466 17.43 4.22 18.09
N LEU A 467 16.26 4.85 18.30
CA LEU A 467 16.16 6.30 18.53
C LEU A 467 16.93 6.74 19.77
N TRP A 468 16.82 6.01 20.88
CA TRP A 468 17.55 6.33 22.10
C TRP A 468 19.07 6.18 21.91
N MET A 469 19.52 5.13 21.22
CA MET A 469 20.95 4.96 20.89
C MET A 469 21.46 6.14 20.05
N ARG A 470 20.72 6.51 18.99
CA ARG A 470 21.08 7.64 18.12
C ARG A 470 21.08 8.97 18.87
N ALA A 471 20.10 9.20 19.75
CA ALA A 471 19.98 10.45 20.51
C ALA A 471 21.08 10.60 21.58
N THR A 472 21.50 9.51 22.21
CA THR A 472 22.42 9.52 23.35
C THR A 472 23.87 9.17 23.00
N GLY A 473 24.10 8.46 21.89
CA GLY A 473 25.39 7.87 21.54
C GLY A 473 25.80 6.70 22.44
N ARG A 474 24.84 6.04 23.11
CA ARG A 474 25.06 4.89 24.01
C ARG A 474 24.40 3.63 23.46
N ASP A 475 24.89 2.47 23.90
CA ASP A 475 24.26 1.17 23.60
C ASP A 475 22.97 0.98 24.43
N ALA A 476 21.96 0.33 23.84
CA ALA A 476 20.61 0.18 24.42
C ALA A 476 20.14 -1.26 24.57
#